data_AF-A0A6A3B7B0-F1
#
_entry.id   AF-A0A6A3B7B0-F1
#
_cell.length_a   1.000
_cell.length_b   1.000
_cell.length_c   1.000
_cell.angle_alpha   90.00
_cell.angle_beta   90.00
_cell.angle_gamma   90.00
#
_symmetry.space_group_name_H-M   'P 1'
#
loop_
_entity.id
_entity.type
_entity.pdbx_description
1 polymer ?
#
loop_
_entity_poly.entity_id
_entity_poly.type
_entity_poly.pdbx_seq_one_letter_code
_entity_poly.pdbx_strand_id
1 'polypeptide(L)'
;MCDLTITKNQAGGFIQVGRANGSLNLARAIGDAEFKLNKTLPVEKQIVTANPDINIVELCDDDEFLVLACDGIWDCVSSQQLVDYVREQLNSETKLSAICERVFDRCLAPTAGGEGCDNMTMILVQFKKPVGSGTSLSSSPIDGTR
;
A
#
# COMPACT_ATOMS: atom_id res chain seq x y z
N MET A 1 -5.24 9.22 8.33
CA MET A 1 -4.51 10.22 9.15
C MET A 1 -4.28 9.58 10.50
N CYS A 2 -3.05 9.19 10.83
CA CYS A 2 -2.73 8.55 12.12
C CYS A 2 -3.14 9.48 13.26
N ASP A 3 -3.80 8.93 14.28
CA ASP A 3 -4.35 9.70 15.38
C ASP A 3 -3.22 10.19 16.31
N LEU A 4 -2.56 11.29 15.93
CA LEU A 4 -1.50 11.98 16.69
C LEU A 4 -2.00 12.50 18.06
N THR A 5 -3.29 12.34 18.35
CA THR A 5 -3.93 12.73 19.60
C THR A 5 -3.37 11.94 20.80
N ILE A 6 -2.97 10.68 20.61
CA ILE A 6 -2.39 9.84 21.68
C ILE A 6 -1.10 10.48 22.21
N THR A 7 -0.24 10.92 21.29
CA THR A 7 1.09 11.46 21.58
C THR A 7 1.05 12.79 22.32
N LYS A 8 0.01 13.61 22.13
CA LYS A 8 0.02 15.00 22.58
C LYS A 8 -0.34 15.21 24.06
N ASN A 9 -1.19 14.36 24.66
CA ASN A 9 -1.75 14.66 26.00
C ASN A 9 -1.86 13.48 26.98
N GLN A 10 -1.77 12.22 26.54
CA GLN A 10 -2.05 11.07 27.42
C GLN A 10 -0.80 10.30 27.83
N ALA A 11 0.18 10.17 26.92
CA ALA A 11 1.38 9.37 27.15
C ALA A 11 2.57 10.14 27.76
N GLY A 12 2.43 11.46 27.97
CA GLY A 12 3.51 12.34 28.44
C GLY A 12 4.53 12.72 27.35
N GLY A 13 4.23 12.45 26.09
CA GLY A 13 5.02 12.89 24.94
C GLY A 13 4.57 14.25 24.38
N PHE A 14 5.26 14.71 23.35
CA PHE A 14 4.90 15.93 22.60
C PHE A 14 5.12 15.75 21.10
N ILE A 15 4.53 16.64 20.29
CA ILE A 15 4.78 16.71 18.85
C ILE A 15 5.57 17.98 18.53
N GLN A 16 6.71 17.82 17.86
CA GLN A 16 7.52 18.93 17.36
C GLN A 16 7.81 18.71 15.88
N VAL A 17 7.35 19.64 15.04
CA VAL A 17 7.51 19.59 13.57
C VAL A 17 7.07 18.23 12.98
N GLY A 18 5.89 17.75 13.41
CA GLY A 18 5.34 16.46 12.96
C GLY A 18 6.00 15.23 13.56
N ARG A 19 6.96 15.37 14.48
CA ARG A 19 7.69 14.24 15.10
C ARG A 19 7.33 14.05 16.58
N ALA A 20 7.09 12.80 16.98
CA ALA A 20 6.96 12.38 18.36
C ALA A 20 8.27 12.63 19.12
N ASN A 21 8.16 13.41 20.19
CA ASN A 21 9.28 13.95 20.97
C ASN A 21 10.39 14.59 20.11
N GLY A 22 10.03 15.13 18.95
CA GLY A 22 10.98 15.71 18.00
C GLY A 22 11.85 14.71 17.23
N SER A 23 11.68 13.40 17.46
CA SER A 23 12.54 12.35 16.91
C SER A 23 11.85 11.56 15.80
N LEU A 24 10.76 10.85 16.13
CA LEU A 24 10.13 9.89 15.21
C LEU A 24 8.96 10.53 14.45
N ASN A 25 8.91 10.42 13.13
CA ASN A 25 7.83 10.92 12.28
C ASN A 25 6.64 9.94 12.15
N LEU A 26 6.59 8.89 12.98
CA LEU A 26 5.54 7.89 13.01
C LEU A 26 4.86 7.88 14.39
N ALA A 27 3.54 7.70 14.39
CA ALA A 27 2.76 7.49 15.61
C ALA A 27 2.57 6.01 15.97
N ARG A 28 2.83 5.11 15.01
CA ARG A 28 2.72 3.66 15.19
C ARG A 28 3.92 2.97 14.57
N ALA A 29 4.48 2.02 15.31
CA ALA A 29 5.61 1.20 14.86
C ALA A 29 5.77 -0.02 15.76
N ILE A 30 6.35 -1.10 15.21
CA ILE A 30 6.90 -2.22 15.98
C ILE A 30 8.37 -1.87 16.28
N GLY A 31 8.86 -2.16 17.48
CA GLY A 31 10.17 -1.66 17.94
C GLY A 31 10.02 -0.39 18.78
N ASP A 32 10.95 0.56 18.64
CA ASP A 32 10.94 1.89 19.29
C ASP A 32 10.59 1.82 20.78
N ALA A 33 11.29 0.93 21.50
CA ALA A 33 10.95 0.57 22.87
C ALA A 33 11.01 1.76 23.83
N GLU A 34 11.88 2.73 23.58
CA GLU A 34 12.04 3.96 24.35
C GLU A 34 10.77 4.84 24.37
N PHE A 35 9.90 4.70 23.36
CA PHE A 35 8.61 5.39 23.28
C PHE A 35 7.48 4.63 24.00
N LYS A 36 7.77 3.46 24.58
CA LYS A 36 6.81 2.50 25.13
C LYS A 36 7.06 2.11 26.59
N LEU A 37 7.75 2.98 27.33
CA LEU A 37 8.18 2.72 28.70
C LEU A 37 7.19 3.19 29.77
N ASN A 38 6.04 3.73 29.39
CA ASN A 38 5.07 4.23 30.37
C ASN A 38 4.35 3.06 31.04
N LYS A 39 4.77 2.76 32.28
CA LYS A 39 4.27 1.63 33.09
C LYS A 39 2.84 1.78 33.58
N THR A 40 2.27 2.99 33.54
CA THR A 40 0.91 3.25 34.02
C THR A 40 -0.12 3.21 32.90
N LEU A 41 0.32 3.16 31.65
CA LEU A 41 -0.54 3.10 30.47
C LEU A 41 -0.53 1.69 29.87
N PRO A 42 -1.65 1.28 29.26
CA PRO A 42 -1.68 0.05 28.49
C PRO A 42 -0.82 0.17 27.23
N VAL A 43 -0.46 -0.97 26.62
CA VAL A 43 0.51 -1.04 25.52
C VAL A 43 0.07 -0.27 24.27
N GLU A 44 -1.24 -0.13 24.08
CA GLU A 44 -1.83 0.55 22.94
C GLU A 44 -1.88 2.08 23.09
N LYS A 45 -1.67 2.61 24.30
CA LYS A 45 -1.73 4.05 24.62
C LYS A 45 -0.34 4.66 24.91
N GLN A 46 0.71 4.02 24.45
CA GLN A 46 2.07 4.55 24.53
C GLN A 46 2.28 5.73 23.56
N ILE A 47 3.40 6.45 23.67
CA ILE A 47 3.72 7.61 22.80
C ILE A 47 3.71 7.19 21.33
N VAL A 48 4.27 6.00 21.06
CA VAL A 48 4.19 5.27 19.79
C VAL A 48 3.57 3.91 20.07
N THR A 49 2.51 3.54 19.35
CA THR A 49 1.80 2.27 19.59
C THR A 49 2.17 1.21 18.57
N ALA A 50 2.25 -0.06 18.98
CA ALA A 50 2.36 -1.19 18.05
C ALA A 50 0.98 -1.74 17.63
N ASN A 51 -0.11 -1.16 18.12
CA ASN A 51 -1.46 -1.62 17.83
C ASN A 51 -1.87 -1.27 16.39
N PRO A 52 -2.19 -2.26 15.54
CA PRO A 52 -2.55 -2.01 14.15
C PRO A 52 -3.98 -1.48 14.02
N ASP A 53 -4.28 -0.83 12.89
CA ASP A 53 -5.65 -0.68 12.41
C ASP A 53 -5.99 -1.93 11.58
N ILE A 54 -7.16 -2.52 11.82
CA ILE A 54 -7.62 -3.72 11.14
C ILE A 54 -8.89 -3.39 10.38
N ASN A 55 -8.84 -3.53 9.06
CA ASN A 55 -10.00 -3.44 8.17
C ASN A 55 -10.15 -4.77 7.44
N ILE A 56 -11.38 -5.30 7.43
CA ILE A 56 -11.74 -6.52 6.69
C ILE A 56 -12.58 -6.10 5.50
N VAL A 57 -12.15 -6.49 4.31
CA VAL A 57 -12.85 -6.21 3.05
C VAL A 57 -13.11 -7.54 2.37
N GLU A 58 -14.37 -7.80 2.01
CA GLU A 58 -14.74 -8.96 1.19
C GLU A 58 -14.43 -8.65 -0.27
N LEU A 59 -13.70 -9.54 -0.94
CA LEU A 59 -13.39 -9.40 -2.36
C LEU A 59 -14.64 -9.73 -3.20
N CYS A 60 -14.84 -8.96 -4.26
CA CYS A 60 -15.87 -9.14 -5.26
C CYS A 60 -15.27 -9.34 -6.66
N ASP A 61 -16.12 -9.69 -7.62
CA ASP A 61 -15.69 -10.00 -9.00
C ASP A 61 -15.11 -8.80 -9.75
N ASP A 62 -15.39 -7.58 -9.26
CA ASP A 62 -14.90 -6.32 -9.83
C ASP A 62 -13.51 -5.91 -9.26
N ASP A 63 -13.01 -6.62 -8.25
CA ASP A 63 -11.68 -6.33 -7.69
C ASP A 63 -10.57 -6.85 -8.62
N GLU A 64 -9.78 -5.92 -9.18
CA GLU A 64 -8.77 -6.25 -10.18
C GLU A 64 -7.41 -6.64 -9.55
N PHE A 65 -6.95 -5.83 -8.59
CA PHE A 65 -5.64 -5.99 -7.96
C PHE A 65 -5.53 -5.21 -6.64
N LEU A 66 -4.54 -5.57 -5.82
CA LEU A 66 -4.13 -4.86 -4.61
C LEU A 66 -2.69 -4.36 -4.74
N VAL A 67 -2.46 -3.11 -4.33
CA VAL A 67 -1.13 -2.52 -4.19
C VAL A 67 -0.81 -2.28 -2.72
N LEU A 68 0.35 -2.75 -2.28
CA LEU A 68 0.96 -2.38 -1.01
C LEU A 68 2.31 -1.71 -1.31
N ALA A 69 2.58 -0.55 -0.73
CA ALA A 69 3.86 0.13 -0.91
C ALA A 69 4.24 0.96 0.31
N CYS A 70 5.53 1.29 0.45
CA CYS A 70 6.02 2.24 1.46
C CYS A 70 5.81 3.70 1.03
N ASP A 71 6.06 4.62 1.97
CA ASP A 71 6.04 6.08 1.76
C ASP A 71 6.96 6.55 0.64
N GLY A 72 8.10 5.89 0.42
CA GLY A 72 8.97 6.17 -0.74
C GLY A 72 8.25 6.13 -2.11
N ILE A 73 7.13 5.41 -2.23
CA ILE A 73 6.24 5.46 -3.41
C ILE A 73 5.15 6.51 -3.22
N TRP A 74 4.43 6.46 -2.10
CA TRP A 74 3.24 7.30 -1.88
C TRP A 74 3.55 8.79 -1.75
N ASP A 75 4.78 9.15 -1.42
CA ASP A 75 5.25 10.54 -1.41
C ASP A 75 5.45 11.08 -2.83
N CYS A 76 5.63 10.21 -3.84
CA CYS A 76 5.90 10.58 -5.23
C CYS A 76 4.64 10.53 -6.12
N VAL A 77 3.65 9.70 -5.75
CA VAL A 77 2.47 9.44 -6.57
C VAL A 77 1.22 9.23 -5.71
N SER A 78 0.11 9.85 -6.11
CA SER A 78 -1.17 9.63 -5.42
C SER A 78 -1.71 8.22 -5.68
N SER A 79 -2.55 7.73 -4.76
CA SER A 79 -3.14 6.39 -4.86
C SER A 79 -3.87 6.16 -6.19
N GLN A 80 -4.66 7.12 -6.66
CA GLN A 80 -5.40 6.98 -7.92
C GLN A 80 -4.47 7.00 -9.14
N GLN A 81 -3.46 7.87 -9.17
CA GLN A 81 -2.49 7.90 -10.26
C GLN A 81 -1.73 6.59 -10.37
N LEU A 82 -1.37 5.97 -9.24
CA LEU A 82 -0.70 4.68 -9.24
C LEU A 82 -1.63 3.57 -9.74
N VAL A 83 -2.88 3.55 -9.28
CA VAL A 83 -3.89 2.57 -9.73
C VAL A 83 -4.12 2.66 -11.24
N ASP A 84 -4.29 3.87 -11.77
CA ASP A 84 -4.52 4.07 -13.20
C ASP A 84 -3.31 3.61 -14.03
N TYR A 85 -2.10 3.92 -13.56
CA TYR A 85 -0.86 3.50 -14.19
C TYR A 85 -0.69 1.97 -14.17
N VAL A 86 -0.91 1.32 -13.02
CA VAL A 86 -0.85 -0.15 -12.91
C VAL A 86 -1.86 -0.80 -13.85
N ARG A 87 -3.09 -0.28 -13.90
CA ARG A 87 -4.14 -0.79 -14.81
C ARG A 87 -3.73 -0.64 -16.27
N GLU A 88 -3.11 0.48 -16.66
CA GLU A 88 -2.56 0.66 -18.00
C GLU A 88 -1.47 -0.37 -18.32
N GLN A 89 -0.50 -0.56 -17.42
CA GLN A 89 0.63 -1.48 -17.63
C GLN A 89 0.20 -2.94 -17.69
N LEU A 90 -0.86 -3.34 -16.97
CA LEU A 90 -1.41 -4.69 -17.02
C LEU A 90 -1.94 -5.09 -18.41
N ASN A 91 -2.22 -4.13 -19.30
CA ASN A 91 -2.64 -4.44 -20.67
C ASN A 91 -1.49 -4.91 -21.56
N SER A 92 -0.25 -4.55 -21.23
CA SER A 92 0.93 -4.84 -22.05
C SER A 92 1.95 -5.75 -21.37
N GLU A 93 1.99 -5.79 -20.04
CA GLU A 93 2.98 -6.55 -19.29
C GLU A 93 2.41 -7.83 -18.69
N THR A 94 3.16 -8.92 -18.87
CA THR A 94 2.78 -10.24 -18.33
C THR A 94 3.38 -10.51 -16.95
N LYS A 95 4.46 -9.79 -16.59
CA LYS A 95 5.16 -9.95 -15.32
C LYS A 95 4.84 -8.78 -14.40
N LEU A 96 4.18 -9.07 -13.29
CA LEU A 96 3.87 -8.04 -12.26
C LEU A 96 5.12 -7.36 -11.72
N SER A 97 6.26 -8.06 -11.64
CA SER A 97 7.53 -7.47 -11.22
C SER A 97 8.00 -6.35 -12.16
N ALA A 98 7.80 -6.51 -13.47
CA ALA A 98 8.16 -5.47 -14.44
C ALA A 98 7.28 -4.23 -14.28
N ILE A 99 6.01 -4.39 -13.87
CA ILE A 99 5.14 -3.26 -13.54
C ILE A 99 5.65 -2.54 -12.30
N CYS A 100 6.05 -3.26 -11.24
CA CYS A 100 6.66 -2.65 -10.06
C CYS A 100 7.96 -1.88 -10.41
N GLU A 101 8.84 -2.45 -11.24
CA GLU A 101 10.07 -1.79 -11.70
C GLU A 101 9.75 -0.47 -12.42
N ARG A 102 8.76 -0.47 -13.31
CA ARG A 102 8.31 0.76 -14.00
C ARG A 102 7.74 1.80 -13.05
N VAL A 103 7.06 1.39 -11.99
CA VAL A 103 6.60 2.30 -10.92
C VAL A 103 7.79 2.91 -10.20
N PHE A 104 8.83 2.12 -9.89
CA PHE A 104 10.05 2.62 -9.25
C PHE A 104 10.77 3.63 -10.13
N ASP A 105 10.95 3.34 -11.42
CA ASP A 105 11.56 4.27 -12.38
C ASP A 105 10.79 5.59 -12.47
N ARG A 106 9.46 5.54 -12.36
CA ARG A 106 8.61 6.73 -12.35
C ARG A 106 8.75 7.56 -11.08
N CYS A 107 8.96 6.92 -9.94
CA CYS A 107 9.10 7.58 -8.64
C CYS A 107 10.53 8.04 -8.37
N LEU A 108 11.52 7.49 -9.06
CA LEU A 108 12.93 7.79 -8.80
C LEU A 108 13.28 9.25 -9.07
N ALA A 109 13.93 9.89 -8.10
CA ALA A 109 14.36 11.27 -8.23
C ALA A 109 15.39 11.42 -9.37
N PRO A 110 15.27 12.44 -10.25
CA PRO A 110 16.29 12.69 -11.27
C PRO A 110 17.60 13.22 -10.67
N THR A 111 17.53 13.79 -9.46
CA THR A 111 18.66 14.38 -8.73
C THR A 111 18.46 14.19 -7.23
N ALA A 112 19.56 14.09 -6.48
CA ALA A 112 19.51 13.97 -5.02
C ALA A 112 18.79 15.17 -4.37
N GLY A 113 17.94 14.89 -3.37
CA GLY A 113 17.28 15.91 -2.55
C GLY A 113 15.83 16.25 -2.93
N GLY A 114 15.24 15.56 -3.91
CA GLY A 114 13.80 15.63 -4.23
C GLY A 114 13.00 14.42 -3.73
N GLU A 115 11.70 14.41 -4.04
CA GLU A 115 10.85 13.21 -3.92
C GLU A 115 11.47 12.07 -4.75
N GLY A 116 11.43 10.84 -4.23
CA GLY A 116 12.03 9.68 -4.90
C GLY A 116 13.46 9.32 -4.49
N CYS A 117 13.93 9.87 -3.36
CA CYS A 117 15.26 9.56 -2.80
C CYS A 117 15.23 8.51 -1.67
N ASP A 118 14.05 8.01 -1.28
CA ASP A 118 13.90 7.02 -0.20
C ASP A 118 14.00 5.58 -0.73
N ASN A 119 14.07 4.61 0.18
CA ASN A 119 13.85 3.22 -0.14
C ASN A 119 12.44 3.02 -0.69
N MET A 120 12.35 2.26 -1.77
CA MET A 120 11.10 1.97 -2.46
C MET A 120 10.82 0.48 -2.41
N THR A 121 9.67 0.10 -1.90
CA THR A 121 9.17 -1.28 -1.85
C THR A 121 7.71 -1.29 -2.23
N MET A 122 7.33 -2.20 -3.13
CA MET A 122 5.96 -2.39 -3.58
C MET A 122 5.67 -3.88 -3.78
N ILE A 123 4.45 -4.28 -3.42
CA ILE A 123 3.87 -5.59 -3.70
C ILE A 123 2.61 -5.34 -4.54
N LEU A 124 2.55 -5.99 -5.70
CA LEU A 124 1.39 -5.99 -6.58
C LEU A 124 0.78 -7.40 -6.58
N VAL A 125 -0.49 -7.51 -6.19
CA VAL A 125 -1.26 -8.75 -6.20
C VAL A 125 -2.38 -8.61 -7.22
N GLN A 126 -2.31 -9.37 -8.31
CA GLN A 126 -3.41 -9.45 -9.28
C GLN A 126 -4.39 -10.55 -8.87
N PHE A 127 -5.66 -10.20 -8.74
CA PHE A 127 -6.70 -11.19 -8.42
C PHE A 127 -7.07 -12.00 -9.66
N LYS A 128 -7.46 -13.26 -9.45
CA LYS A 128 -7.99 -14.08 -10.53
C LYS A 128 -9.46 -13.74 -10.71
N LYS A 129 -9.87 -13.42 -11.95
CA LYS A 129 -11.30 -13.41 -12.27
C LYS A 129 -11.86 -14.81 -12.01
N PRO A 130 -13.04 -14.93 -11.37
CA PRO A 130 -13.70 -16.21 -11.26
C PRO A 130 -13.87 -16.80 -12.65
N VAL A 131 -13.56 -18.09 -12.81
CA VAL A 131 -13.83 -18.79 -14.06
C VAL A 131 -15.35 -18.91 -14.17
N GLY A 132 -15.98 -17.96 -14.83
CA GLY A 132 -17.40 -17.98 -15.11
C GLY A 132 -17.75 -19.19 -15.97
N SER A 133 -18.62 -20.05 -15.44
CA SER A 133 -19.33 -21.11 -16.13
C SER A 133 -19.97 -20.59 -17.43
N GLY A 134 -19.56 -21.16 -18.56
CA GLY A 134 -20.32 -21.09 -19.82
C GLY A 134 -19.60 -20.50 -21.02
N THR A 135 -18.54 -21.15 -21.50
CA THR A 135 -18.33 -21.17 -22.95
C THR A 135 -19.37 -22.15 -23.53
N SER A 136 -20.54 -21.66 -23.93
CA SER A 136 -21.35 -22.40 -24.89
C SER A 136 -20.54 -22.48 -26.18
N LEU A 137 -19.93 -23.65 -26.42
CA LEU A 137 -19.36 -24.01 -27.71
C LEU A 137 -20.47 -23.86 -28.76
N SER A 138 -20.40 -22.81 -29.59
CA SER A 138 -21.17 -22.76 -30.82
C SER A 138 -20.58 -23.81 -31.76
N SER A 139 -21.19 -24.99 -31.82
CA SER A 139 -20.90 -25.95 -32.89
C SER A 139 -21.40 -25.37 -34.21
N SER A 140 -20.49 -24.93 -35.07
CA SER A 140 -20.81 -24.65 -36.47
C SER A 140 -21.35 -25.93 -37.12
N PRO A 141 -22.45 -25.88 -37.89
CA PRO A 141 -22.95 -27.04 -38.61
C PRO A 141 -21.90 -27.52 -39.62
N ILE A 142 -21.69 -28.82 -39.64
CA ILE A 142 -20.87 -29.52 -40.63
C ILE A 142 -21.56 -29.36 -41.98
N ASP A 143 -20.90 -28.66 -42.91
CA ASP A 143 -21.28 -28.63 -44.32
C ASP A 143 -21.13 -30.04 -44.89
N GLY A 144 -22.26 -30.60 -45.30
CA GLY A 144 -22.35 -31.91 -45.90
C GLY A 144 -23.37 -31.87 -47.02
N THR A 145 -22.91 -31.80 -48.26
CA THR A 145 -22.99 -32.88 -49.26
C THR A 145 -22.67 -32.32 -50.65
N ARG A 146 -21.99 -33.17 -51.44
CA ARG A 146 -21.75 -33.11 -52.89
C ARG A 146 -22.82 -32.43 -53.74
#